data_AF-A0A2E2Z5D3-F1
#
_entry.id   AF-A0A2E2Z5D3-F1
#
_cell.length_a   1.000
_cell.length_b   1.000
_cell.length_c   1.000
_cell.angle_alpha   90.00
_cell.angle_beta   90.00
_cell.angle_gamma   90.00
#
_symmetry.space_group_name_H-M   'P 1'
#
loop_
_entity.id
_entity.type
_entity.pdbx_description
1 polymer ?
#
loop_
_entity_poly.entity_id
_entity_poly.type
_entity_poly.pdbx_seq_one_letter_code
_entity_poly.pdbx_strand_id
1 'polypeptide(L)'
;CLSGYNFNDIREVEDLSEESRGNYARRFMDFSLERNCYISYGFAEKVSEGVYNSANLIGPDGLIGTYRKIHLFNRETLFFLPGDRSLKVYDTPIGKLGLMVCFDWFFPESARILALQGTELILHPSNLVLSWCPDAMRYHALWNGVYTATSNRIGKEDRGGRLIEYIGRSIIYSPQGELLAEASYDHEGACSAELVLSLAREKKLNRYNDRIQSRQPEFYSEISVI
;
A
#
# COMPACT_ATOMS: atom_id res chain seq x y z
N CYS A 1 -10.25 -2.19 6.26
CA CYS A 1 -11.37 -1.24 6.37
C CYS A 1 -12.75 -1.86 6.13
N LEU A 2 -12.89 -3.03 5.48
CA LEU A 2 -14.23 -3.59 5.15
C LEU A 2 -14.54 -4.92 5.85
N SER A 3 -13.66 -5.92 5.75
CA SER A 3 -13.92 -7.29 6.23
C SER A 3 -13.31 -7.62 7.61
N GLY A 4 -12.49 -6.73 8.19
CA GLY A 4 -11.64 -7.10 9.33
C GLY A 4 -10.30 -7.70 8.88
N TYR A 5 -9.58 -8.35 9.79
CA TYR A 5 -8.29 -8.99 9.49
C TYR A 5 -8.07 -10.30 10.26
N ASN A 6 -8.49 -10.37 11.53
CA ASN A 6 -8.29 -11.56 12.36
C ASN A 6 -9.36 -12.65 12.10
N PHE A 7 -9.35 -13.26 10.92
CA PHE A 7 -10.34 -14.25 10.51
C PHE A 7 -10.24 -15.58 11.29
N ASN A 8 -11.38 -16.23 11.49
CA ASN A 8 -11.46 -17.53 12.15
C ASN A 8 -11.12 -18.67 11.19
N ASP A 9 -11.74 -18.66 10.02
CA ASP A 9 -11.59 -19.67 8.98
C ASP A 9 -11.78 -19.07 7.56
N ILE A 10 -11.58 -19.89 6.54
CA ILE A 10 -11.69 -19.48 5.13
C ILE A 10 -13.12 -19.12 4.72
N ARG A 11 -14.15 -19.76 5.28
CA ARG A 11 -15.55 -19.50 4.89
C ARG A 11 -15.94 -18.08 5.27
N GLU A 12 -15.54 -17.66 6.46
CA GLU A 12 -15.71 -16.27 6.87
C GLU A 12 -15.05 -15.28 5.91
N VAL A 13 -13.83 -15.58 5.44
CA VAL A 13 -13.15 -14.73 4.47
C VAL A 13 -13.92 -14.68 3.16
N GLU A 14 -14.39 -15.82 2.66
CA GLU A 14 -15.18 -15.92 1.42
C GLU A 14 -16.53 -15.19 1.51
N ASP A 15 -17.17 -15.20 2.68
CA ASP A 15 -18.44 -14.51 2.94
C ASP A 15 -18.27 -12.99 3.03
N LEU A 16 -17.12 -12.53 3.54
CA LEU A 16 -16.79 -11.10 3.68
C LEU A 16 -16.05 -10.54 2.47
N SER A 17 -15.62 -11.40 1.55
CA SER A 17 -14.91 -11.03 0.32
C SER A 17 -15.86 -10.51 -0.75
N GLU A 18 -15.31 -9.73 -1.68
CA GLU A 18 -16.06 -9.19 -2.80
C GLU A 18 -15.20 -9.14 -4.07
N GLU A 19 -15.81 -9.23 -5.25
CA GLU A 19 -15.12 -8.99 -6.50
C GLU A 19 -14.55 -7.56 -6.57
N SER A 20 -13.49 -7.36 -7.36
CA SER A 20 -12.83 -6.05 -7.51
C SER A 20 -13.77 -4.92 -7.96
N ARG A 21 -14.88 -5.23 -8.63
CA ARG A 21 -15.94 -4.29 -9.07
C ARG A 21 -17.28 -4.49 -8.35
N GLY A 22 -17.24 -5.03 -7.14
CA GLY A 22 -18.44 -5.23 -6.33
C GLY A 22 -19.04 -3.95 -5.74
N ASN A 23 -19.96 -4.12 -4.79
CA ASN A 23 -20.72 -3.08 -4.13
C ASN A 23 -19.84 -2.04 -3.43
N TYR A 24 -18.78 -2.44 -2.72
CA TYR A 24 -17.88 -1.47 -2.07
C TYR A 24 -17.17 -0.62 -3.12
N ALA A 25 -16.67 -1.24 -4.19
CA ALA A 25 -16.05 -0.51 -5.29
C ALA A 25 -17.04 0.47 -5.93
N ARG A 26 -18.29 0.08 -6.17
CA ARG A 26 -19.33 0.98 -6.71
C ARG A 26 -19.59 2.18 -5.81
N ARG A 27 -19.72 1.97 -4.50
CA ARG A 27 -19.91 3.06 -3.53
C ARG A 27 -18.73 4.04 -3.54
N PHE A 28 -17.50 3.53 -3.65
CA PHE A 28 -16.32 4.39 -3.76
C PHE A 28 -16.21 5.07 -5.12
N MET A 29 -16.65 4.44 -6.22
CA MET A 29 -16.72 5.09 -7.53
C MET A 29 -17.72 6.25 -7.52
N ASP A 30 -18.91 6.05 -6.95
CA ASP A 30 -19.92 7.13 -6.80
C ASP A 30 -19.36 8.29 -5.98
N PHE A 31 -18.70 7.99 -4.85
CA PHE A 31 -18.06 9.01 -4.01
C PHE A 31 -16.92 9.73 -4.73
N SER A 32 -16.06 8.99 -5.44
CA SER A 32 -14.95 9.55 -6.21
C SER A 32 -15.43 10.46 -7.34
N LEU A 33 -16.52 10.11 -8.01
CA LEU A 33 -17.15 10.94 -9.02
C LEU A 33 -17.75 12.22 -8.41
N GLU A 34 -18.54 12.10 -7.33
CA GLU A 34 -19.17 13.24 -6.65
C GLU A 34 -18.13 14.24 -6.11
N ARG A 35 -17.03 13.72 -5.54
CA ARG A 35 -16.00 14.54 -4.87
C ARG A 35 -14.78 14.85 -5.72
N ASN A 36 -14.76 14.37 -6.97
CA ASN A 36 -13.62 14.47 -7.88
C ASN A 36 -12.29 14.07 -7.18
N CYS A 37 -12.27 12.90 -6.55
CA CYS A 37 -11.14 12.44 -5.76
C CYS A 37 -10.74 11.00 -6.10
N TYR A 38 -9.54 10.62 -5.67
CA TYR A 38 -8.98 9.28 -5.84
C TYR A 38 -8.93 8.58 -4.49
N ILE A 39 -9.30 7.30 -4.47
CA ILE A 39 -9.38 6.49 -3.26
C ILE A 39 -8.57 5.21 -3.46
N SER A 40 -7.73 4.88 -2.49
CA SER A 40 -7.11 3.56 -2.37
C SER A 40 -7.53 2.89 -1.06
N TYR A 41 -7.91 1.62 -1.14
CA TYR A 41 -8.35 0.85 0.03
C TYR A 41 -8.05 -0.64 -0.12
N GLY A 42 -7.73 -1.29 1.01
CA GLY A 42 -7.50 -2.73 1.09
C GLY A 42 -8.79 -3.51 1.33
N PHE A 43 -8.94 -4.66 0.67
CA PHE A 43 -10.11 -5.54 0.74
C PHE A 43 -9.76 -7.00 0.43
N ALA A 44 -10.63 -7.93 0.81
CA ALA A 44 -10.55 -9.32 0.41
C ALA A 44 -11.19 -9.48 -0.99
N GLU A 45 -10.37 -9.67 -2.03
CA GLU A 45 -10.82 -9.81 -3.42
C GLU A 45 -11.23 -11.25 -3.71
N LYS A 46 -12.52 -11.47 -4.01
CA LYS A 46 -13.05 -12.76 -4.44
C LYS A 46 -12.86 -12.95 -5.94
N VAL A 47 -12.33 -14.11 -6.33
CA VAL A 47 -12.33 -14.60 -7.71
C VAL A 47 -12.69 -16.08 -7.76
N SER A 48 -12.78 -16.67 -8.96
CA SER A 48 -13.11 -18.08 -9.15
C SER A 48 -12.13 -19.04 -8.47
N GLU A 49 -10.86 -18.67 -8.40
CA GLU A 49 -9.78 -19.52 -7.89
C GLU A 49 -9.60 -19.42 -6.37
N GLY A 50 -10.23 -18.44 -5.72
CA GLY A 50 -10.09 -18.19 -4.28
C GLY A 50 -10.16 -16.71 -3.92
N VAL A 51 -9.49 -16.34 -2.84
CA VAL A 51 -9.50 -14.97 -2.30
C VAL A 51 -8.08 -14.41 -2.26
N TYR A 52 -7.91 -13.16 -2.68
CA TYR A 52 -6.66 -12.40 -2.54
C TYR A 52 -6.81 -11.29 -1.50
N ASN A 53 -5.70 -10.93 -0.85
CA ASN A 53 -5.64 -9.67 -0.11
C ASN A 53 -5.22 -8.57 -1.10
N SER A 54 -6.13 -7.66 -1.41
CA SER A 54 -5.96 -6.73 -2.53
C SER A 54 -6.17 -5.29 -2.13
N ALA A 55 -5.64 -4.36 -2.92
CA ALA A 55 -5.93 -2.94 -2.85
C ALA A 55 -6.49 -2.44 -4.18
N ASN A 56 -7.63 -1.76 -4.13
CA ASN A 56 -8.19 -1.07 -5.29
C ASN A 56 -7.70 0.37 -5.32
N LEU A 57 -7.49 0.92 -6.51
CA LEU A 57 -7.36 2.35 -6.78
C LEU A 57 -8.53 2.79 -7.65
N ILE A 58 -9.30 3.73 -7.14
CA ILE A 58 -10.49 4.30 -7.78
C ILE A 58 -10.25 5.79 -8.01
N GLY A 59 -10.71 6.30 -9.14
CA GLY A 59 -10.77 7.72 -9.44
C GLY A 59 -12.15 8.14 -9.94
N PRO A 60 -12.30 9.41 -10.37
CA PRO A 60 -13.59 9.96 -10.83
C PRO A 60 -14.21 9.18 -12.00
N ASP A 61 -13.37 8.59 -12.86
CA ASP A 61 -13.81 7.80 -14.02
C ASP A 61 -14.06 6.31 -13.68
N GLY A 62 -13.92 5.91 -12.41
CA GLY A 62 -14.17 4.56 -11.91
C GLY A 62 -12.91 3.82 -11.45
N LEU A 63 -12.95 2.49 -11.52
CA LEU A 63 -11.83 1.62 -11.08
C LEU A 63 -10.63 1.74 -12.04
N ILE A 64 -9.51 2.23 -11.51
CA ILE A 64 -8.23 2.40 -12.24
C ILE A 64 -7.42 1.09 -12.21
N GLY A 65 -7.43 0.40 -11.08
CA GLY A 65 -6.75 -0.89 -10.98
C GLY A 65 -6.88 -1.58 -9.62
N THR A 66 -6.45 -2.84 -9.60
CA THR A 66 -6.44 -3.71 -8.43
C THR A 66 -5.07 -4.35 -8.30
N TYR A 67 -4.40 -4.10 -7.18
CA TYR A 67 -3.16 -4.75 -6.79
C TYR A 67 -3.45 -5.89 -5.81
N ARG A 68 -2.79 -7.04 -5.99
CA ARG A 68 -2.89 -8.21 -5.09
C ARG A 68 -1.58 -8.32 -4.31
N LYS A 69 -1.69 -8.35 -2.99
CA LYS A 69 -0.55 -8.37 -2.05
C LYS A 69 0.38 -9.53 -2.36
N ILE A 70 1.63 -9.23 -2.67
CA ILE A 70 2.63 -10.25 -3.02
C ILE A 70 3.11 -10.96 -1.75
N HIS A 71 3.42 -10.20 -0.69
CA HIS A 71 4.02 -10.75 0.52
C HIS A 71 2.96 -10.96 1.60
N LEU A 72 2.39 -12.16 1.65
CA LEU A 72 1.45 -12.54 2.71
C LEU A 72 2.14 -12.56 4.08
N PHE A 73 1.41 -12.17 5.12
CA PHE A 73 1.92 -12.08 6.49
C PHE A 73 1.17 -13.03 7.43
N ASN A 74 1.93 -13.87 8.14
CA ASN A 74 1.40 -14.74 9.19
C ASN A 74 0.19 -15.56 8.67
N ARG A 75 -0.92 -15.61 9.42
CA ARG A 75 -2.13 -16.40 9.09
C ARG A 75 -2.80 -16.01 7.77
N GLU A 76 -2.41 -14.91 7.12
CA GLU A 76 -2.87 -14.62 5.76
C GLU A 76 -2.61 -15.79 4.80
N THR A 77 -1.52 -16.54 4.98
CA THR A 77 -1.19 -17.72 4.16
C THR A 77 -2.18 -18.87 4.28
N LEU A 78 -3.05 -18.85 5.29
CA LEU A 78 -4.12 -19.82 5.47
C LEU A 78 -5.38 -19.48 4.67
N PHE A 79 -5.51 -18.22 4.24
CA PHE A 79 -6.77 -17.69 3.72
C PHE A 79 -6.66 -17.06 2.34
N PHE A 80 -5.51 -16.47 2.03
CA PHE A 80 -5.31 -15.70 0.81
C PHE A 80 -4.32 -16.39 -0.11
N LEU A 81 -4.58 -16.30 -1.40
CA LEU A 81 -3.61 -16.63 -2.44
C LEU A 81 -2.53 -15.54 -2.49
N PRO A 82 -1.23 -15.89 -2.66
CA PRO A 82 -0.18 -14.92 -2.90
C PRO A 82 -0.45 -14.14 -4.18
N GLY A 83 -0.16 -12.84 -4.18
CA GLY A 83 -0.36 -11.96 -5.34
C GLY A 83 0.32 -12.52 -6.60
N ASP A 84 -0.45 -12.56 -7.69
CA ASP A 84 -0.11 -13.21 -8.96
C ASP A 84 0.25 -12.19 -10.07
N ARG A 85 0.46 -10.92 -9.69
CA ARG A 85 0.70 -9.82 -10.63
C ARG A 85 1.88 -8.99 -10.18
N SER A 86 2.65 -8.54 -11.16
CA SER A 86 3.74 -7.58 -10.92
C SER A 86 3.19 -6.28 -10.33
N LEU A 87 4.02 -5.65 -9.47
CA LEU A 87 3.80 -4.28 -9.03
C LEU A 87 3.66 -3.36 -10.24
N LYS A 88 2.70 -2.43 -10.18
CA LYS A 88 2.31 -1.57 -11.29
C LYS A 88 2.16 -0.12 -10.82
N VAL A 89 2.55 0.80 -11.71
CA VAL A 89 2.28 2.23 -11.58
C VAL A 89 1.06 2.61 -12.42
N TYR A 90 0.19 3.41 -11.83
CA TYR A 90 -1.01 3.95 -12.46
C TYR A 90 -0.78 5.42 -12.79
N ASP A 91 -0.80 5.75 -14.08
CA ASP A 91 -0.70 7.13 -14.55
C ASP A 91 -2.07 7.80 -14.44
N THR A 92 -2.16 8.86 -13.64
CA THR A 92 -3.41 9.56 -13.35
C THR A 92 -3.21 11.08 -13.48
N PRO A 93 -4.28 11.85 -13.69
CA PRO A 93 -4.24 13.32 -13.64
C PRO A 93 -3.60 13.91 -12.37
N ILE A 94 -3.64 13.17 -11.24
CA ILE A 94 -3.03 13.60 -9.97
C ILE A 94 -1.61 13.05 -9.76
N GLY A 95 -1.00 12.49 -10.80
CA GLY A 95 0.36 11.93 -10.77
C GLY A 95 0.40 10.41 -10.89
N LYS A 96 1.62 9.88 -10.80
CA LYS A 96 1.92 8.45 -10.94
C LYS A 96 1.84 7.74 -9.60
N LEU A 97 0.83 6.90 -9.44
CA LEU A 97 0.49 6.25 -8.17
C LEU A 97 0.93 4.78 -8.18
N GLY A 98 1.62 4.36 -7.13
CA GLY A 98 1.95 2.96 -6.87
C GLY A 98 1.14 2.39 -5.70
N LEU A 99 0.85 1.09 -5.73
CA LEU A 99 0.17 0.39 -4.64
C LEU A 99 1.08 -0.68 -4.03
N MET A 100 1.06 -0.76 -2.72
CA MET A 100 1.60 -1.87 -1.91
C MET A 100 0.65 -2.11 -0.73
N VAL A 101 0.61 -3.32 -0.18
CA VAL A 101 -0.28 -3.64 0.95
C VAL A 101 0.54 -4.14 2.13
N CYS A 102 0.38 -3.46 3.27
CA CYS A 102 0.92 -3.88 4.56
C CYS A 102 2.34 -4.47 4.45
N PHE A 103 2.51 -5.77 4.70
CA PHE A 103 3.81 -6.44 4.81
C PHE A 103 4.73 -6.35 3.58
N ASP A 104 4.23 -5.91 2.42
CA ASP A 104 5.10 -5.54 1.29
C ASP A 104 6.17 -4.50 1.69
N TRP A 105 5.95 -3.70 2.74
CA TRP A 105 6.94 -2.74 3.26
C TRP A 105 8.22 -3.40 3.76
N PHE A 106 8.14 -4.66 4.20
CA PHE A 106 9.31 -5.35 4.75
C PHE A 106 10.36 -5.65 3.67
N PHE A 107 9.95 -5.63 2.39
CA PHE A 107 10.75 -5.97 1.23
C PHE A 107 11.10 -4.69 0.46
N PRO A 108 12.35 -4.21 0.53
CA PRO A 108 12.79 -3.01 -0.20
C PRO A 108 12.57 -3.06 -1.71
N GLU A 109 12.54 -4.27 -2.27
CA GLU A 109 12.23 -4.56 -3.66
C GLU A 109 10.86 -4.01 -4.05
N SER A 110 9.86 -4.10 -3.16
CA SER A 110 8.49 -3.64 -3.45
C SER A 110 8.46 -2.15 -3.78
N ALA A 111 8.97 -1.31 -2.87
CA ALA A 111 9.03 0.13 -3.08
C ALA A 111 10.01 0.49 -4.21
N ARG A 112 11.13 -0.23 -4.32
CA ARG A 112 12.14 0.00 -5.37
C ARG A 112 11.58 -0.26 -6.77
N ILE A 113 10.85 -1.34 -6.99
CA ILE A 113 10.26 -1.67 -8.29
C ILE A 113 9.26 -0.59 -8.71
N LEU A 114 8.38 -0.14 -7.81
CA LEU A 114 7.46 0.96 -8.07
C LEU A 114 8.22 2.25 -8.43
N ALA A 115 9.28 2.58 -7.71
CA ALA A 115 10.09 3.76 -7.99
C ALA A 115 10.84 3.69 -9.32
N LEU A 116 11.35 2.50 -9.70
CA LEU A 116 11.98 2.26 -11.01
C LEU A 116 10.99 2.42 -12.16
N GLN A 117 9.71 2.12 -11.94
CA GLN A 117 8.62 2.38 -12.88
C GLN A 117 8.15 3.86 -12.88
N GLY A 118 8.74 4.70 -12.04
CA GLY A 118 8.48 6.14 -12.02
C GLY A 118 7.30 6.57 -11.13
N THR A 119 6.92 5.78 -10.12
CA THR A 119 5.96 6.23 -9.10
C THR A 119 6.42 7.53 -8.44
N GLU A 120 5.45 8.41 -8.18
CA GLU A 120 5.61 9.66 -7.44
C GLU A 120 5.09 9.53 -6.01
N LEU A 121 3.98 8.80 -5.83
CA LEU A 121 3.36 8.52 -4.53
C LEU A 121 3.02 7.03 -4.41
N ILE A 122 3.54 6.39 -3.37
CA ILE A 122 3.14 5.03 -2.99
C ILE A 122 2.01 5.12 -1.96
N LEU A 123 0.85 4.55 -2.31
CA LEU A 123 -0.29 4.37 -1.41
C LEU A 123 -0.18 3.00 -0.74
N HIS A 124 -0.25 2.98 0.58
CA HIS A 124 0.04 1.80 1.40
C HIS A 124 -1.06 1.55 2.43
N PRO A 125 -2.19 0.91 2.05
CA PRO A 125 -3.21 0.45 2.99
C PRO A 125 -2.68 -0.69 3.86
N SER A 126 -2.86 -0.58 5.19
CA SER A 126 -2.17 -1.45 6.15
C SER A 126 -2.98 -1.80 7.39
N ASN A 127 -2.61 -2.94 7.98
CA ASN A 127 -3.03 -3.41 9.31
C ASN A 127 -1.77 -3.79 10.11
N LEU A 128 -0.96 -2.79 10.45
CA LEU A 128 0.37 -2.97 11.02
C LEU A 128 0.30 -3.39 12.48
N VAL A 129 1.10 -4.42 12.79
CA VAL A 129 1.34 -4.92 14.15
C VAL A 129 2.82 -4.80 14.55
N LEU A 130 3.71 -4.62 13.58
CA LEU A 130 5.14 -4.43 13.79
C LEU A 130 5.48 -2.94 13.86
N SER A 131 6.10 -2.52 14.97
CA SER A 131 6.42 -1.11 15.26
C SER A 131 7.47 -0.49 14.33
N TRP A 132 8.18 -1.29 13.54
CA TRP A 132 9.25 -0.85 12.64
C TRP A 132 8.75 -0.23 11.33
N CYS A 133 7.50 -0.46 10.95
CA CYS A 133 6.99 -0.02 9.65
C CYS A 133 7.08 1.51 9.44
N PRO A 134 6.70 2.39 10.40
CA PRO A 134 6.87 3.83 10.24
C PRO A 134 8.30 4.24 9.89
N ASP A 135 9.30 3.72 10.61
CA ASP A 135 10.71 4.02 10.34
C ASP A 135 11.16 3.46 8.99
N ALA A 136 10.72 2.25 8.62
CA ALA A 136 11.04 1.67 7.32
C ALA A 136 10.43 2.46 6.17
N MET A 137 9.19 2.95 6.30
CA MET A 137 8.53 3.76 5.27
C MET A 137 9.22 5.11 5.04
N ARG A 138 9.85 5.66 6.08
CA ARG A 138 10.74 6.83 5.94
C ARG A 138 11.90 6.53 4.99
N TYR A 139 12.55 5.38 5.15
CA TYR A 139 13.67 4.97 4.29
C TYR A 139 13.22 4.56 2.89
N HIS A 140 12.05 3.93 2.74
CA HIS A 140 11.46 3.70 1.43
C HIS A 140 11.21 5.01 0.68
N ALA A 141 10.71 6.04 1.36
CA ALA A 141 10.52 7.35 0.76
C ALA A 141 11.88 7.97 0.35
N LEU A 142 12.85 7.99 1.27
CA LEU A 142 14.17 8.56 1.06
C LEU A 142 14.98 7.84 -0.03
N TRP A 143 15.15 6.53 0.05
CA TRP A 143 16.01 5.77 -0.87
C TRP A 143 15.46 5.74 -2.30
N ASN A 144 14.15 5.88 -2.46
CA ASN A 144 13.49 5.84 -3.75
C ASN A 144 13.13 7.24 -4.29
N GLY A 145 13.16 8.27 -3.43
CA GLY A 145 12.76 9.63 -3.79
C GLY A 145 11.32 9.73 -4.21
N VAL A 146 10.44 9.13 -3.42
CA VAL A 146 8.99 9.11 -3.65
C VAL A 146 8.29 9.52 -2.38
N TYR A 147 7.08 10.06 -2.52
CA TYR A 147 6.19 10.18 -1.38
C TYR A 147 5.68 8.79 -0.98
N THR A 148 5.45 8.58 0.31
CA THR A 148 4.75 7.41 0.82
C THR A 148 3.60 7.86 1.71
N ALA A 149 2.44 7.22 1.55
CA ALA A 149 1.26 7.46 2.38
C ALA A 149 0.73 6.13 2.89
N THR A 150 0.99 5.86 4.17
CA THR A 150 0.53 4.66 4.86
C THR A 150 -0.77 4.96 5.60
N SER A 151 -1.83 4.23 5.26
CA SER A 151 -3.12 4.31 5.96
C SER A 151 -3.26 3.06 6.81
N ASN A 152 -3.12 3.20 8.13
CA ASN A 152 -3.13 2.09 9.06
C ASN A 152 -4.37 2.04 9.96
N ARG A 153 -4.69 0.84 10.43
CA ARG A 153 -5.74 0.57 11.41
C ARG A 153 -5.25 0.83 12.85
N ILE A 154 -6.18 1.20 13.73
CA ILE A 154 -6.00 1.25 15.19
C ILE A 154 -6.81 0.15 15.89
N GLY A 155 -6.61 0.01 17.20
CA GLY A 155 -7.48 -0.77 18.07
C GLY A 155 -7.10 -2.24 18.16
N LYS A 156 -8.02 -3.02 18.74
CA LYS A 156 -7.82 -4.44 19.09
C LYS A 156 -8.88 -5.31 18.41
N GLU A 157 -8.45 -6.40 17.81
CA GLU A 157 -9.33 -7.46 17.29
C GLU A 157 -9.06 -8.76 18.06
N ASP A 158 -9.95 -9.10 19.00
CA ASP A 158 -9.93 -10.39 19.70
C ASP A 158 -10.96 -11.35 19.07
N ARG A 159 -10.48 -12.38 18.39
CA ARG A 159 -11.34 -13.34 17.67
C ARG A 159 -10.84 -14.77 17.85
N GLY A 160 -11.68 -15.61 18.45
CA GLY A 160 -11.36 -17.01 18.72
C GLY A 160 -10.18 -17.18 19.68
N GLY A 161 -10.04 -16.29 20.67
CA GLY A 161 -8.95 -16.30 21.65
C GLY A 161 -7.60 -15.80 21.11
N ARG A 162 -7.61 -15.15 19.95
CA ARG A 162 -6.42 -14.54 19.34
C ARG A 162 -6.60 -13.04 19.35
N LEU A 163 -5.79 -12.34 20.13
CA LEU A 163 -5.76 -10.88 20.17
C LEU A 163 -4.74 -10.34 19.16
N ILE A 164 -5.19 -9.42 18.30
CA ILE A 164 -4.31 -8.58 17.49
C ILE A 164 -4.50 -7.14 17.93
N GLU A 165 -3.40 -6.44 18.21
CA GLU A 165 -3.37 -5.00 18.51
C GLU A 165 -2.66 -4.28 17.36
N TYR A 166 -3.35 -3.32 16.75
CA TYR A 166 -2.81 -2.52 15.65
C TYR A 166 -2.16 -1.25 16.18
N ILE A 167 -1.04 -0.88 15.57
CA ILE A 167 -0.20 0.22 16.09
C ILE A 167 -0.67 1.62 15.68
N GLY A 168 -1.70 1.75 14.82
CA GLY A 168 -2.13 3.05 14.30
C GLY A 168 -1.04 3.78 13.50
N ARG A 169 -0.87 5.08 13.74
CA ARG A 169 0.22 5.87 13.13
C ARG A 169 0.20 5.86 11.60
N SER A 170 -0.98 6.09 11.01
CA SER A 170 -1.04 6.43 9.58
C SER A 170 -0.12 7.61 9.32
N ILE A 171 0.73 7.54 8.29
CA ILE A 171 1.90 8.40 8.18
C ILE A 171 2.22 8.75 6.72
N ILE A 172 2.65 9.99 6.50
CA ILE A 172 3.04 10.51 5.19
C ILE A 172 4.47 11.01 5.25
N TYR A 173 5.33 10.51 4.34
CA TYR A 173 6.72 10.95 4.20
C TYR A 173 7.00 11.62 2.85
N SER A 174 7.90 12.60 2.86
CA SER A 174 8.44 13.26 1.67
C SER A 174 9.51 12.40 0.96
N PRO A 175 9.87 12.70 -0.31
CA PRO A 175 11.00 12.09 -1.02
C PRO A 175 12.38 12.23 -0.33
N GLN A 176 12.48 13.09 0.68
CA GLN A 176 13.65 13.32 1.53
C GLN A 176 13.55 12.55 2.85
N GLY A 177 12.51 11.74 3.04
CA GLY A 177 12.25 11.02 4.28
C GLY A 177 11.85 11.95 5.43
N GLU A 178 11.27 13.11 5.13
CA GLU A 178 10.74 14.03 6.15
C GLU A 178 9.31 13.64 6.49
N LEU A 179 8.98 13.67 7.78
CA LEU A 179 7.62 13.43 8.25
C LEU A 179 6.75 14.64 7.88
N LEU A 180 5.71 14.40 7.08
CA LEU A 180 4.77 15.45 6.66
C LEU A 180 3.49 15.45 7.49
N ALA A 181 2.99 14.27 7.84
CA ALA A 181 1.81 14.12 8.66
C ALA A 181 1.79 12.74 9.33
N GLU A 182 1.22 12.68 10.54
CA GLU A 182 1.02 11.45 11.30
C GLU A 182 -0.35 11.52 12.01
N ALA A 183 -1.14 10.45 11.91
CA ALA A 183 -2.40 10.29 12.64
C ALA A 183 -2.15 9.64 14.01
N SER A 184 -3.13 9.74 14.92
CA SER A 184 -3.01 9.13 16.24
C SER A 184 -2.77 7.61 16.16
N TYR A 185 -2.12 7.07 17.19
CA TYR A 185 -1.93 5.63 17.33
C TYR A 185 -3.16 4.93 17.93
N ASP A 186 -4.05 5.67 18.60
CA ASP A 186 -5.14 5.12 19.42
C ASP A 186 -6.52 5.77 19.21
N HIS A 187 -6.65 6.77 18.34
CA HIS A 187 -7.92 7.46 18.07
C HIS A 187 -8.20 7.51 16.56
N GLU A 188 -9.45 7.25 16.18
CA GLU A 188 -9.84 7.32 14.77
C GLU A 188 -9.69 8.75 14.25
N GLY A 189 -9.13 8.88 13.06
CA GLY A 189 -8.89 10.19 12.45
C GLY A 189 -8.20 10.06 11.10
N ALA A 190 -8.00 11.21 10.48
CA ALA A 190 -7.24 11.34 9.25
C ALA A 190 -6.10 12.34 9.46
N CYS A 191 -5.03 12.17 8.69
CA CYS A 191 -3.98 13.16 8.54
C CYS A 191 -3.82 13.48 7.06
N SER A 192 -3.33 14.68 6.75
CA SER A 192 -3.23 15.17 5.37
C SER A 192 -1.97 16.01 5.21
N ALA A 193 -1.39 15.99 4.02
CA ALA A 193 -0.28 16.83 3.62
C ALA A 193 -0.44 17.28 2.17
N GLU A 194 0.01 18.49 1.85
CA GLU A 194 0.13 18.96 0.48
C GLU A 194 1.43 18.44 -0.14
N LEU A 195 1.35 17.86 -1.33
CA LEU A 195 2.49 17.20 -1.98
C LEU A 195 2.90 17.96 -3.24
N VAL A 196 4.20 18.24 -3.39
CA VAL A 196 4.77 18.81 -4.60
C VAL A 196 5.38 17.67 -5.41
N LEU A 197 4.58 17.02 -6.26
CA LEU A 197 4.96 15.77 -6.94
C LEU A 197 6.18 15.89 -7.85
N SER A 198 6.52 17.08 -8.33
CA SER A 198 7.77 17.31 -9.07
C SER A 198 9.02 16.97 -8.25
N LEU A 199 8.97 17.06 -6.93
CA LEU A 199 10.07 16.65 -6.04
C LEU A 199 10.31 15.14 -6.10
N ALA A 200 9.27 14.34 -6.32
CA ALA A 200 9.42 12.89 -6.48
C ALA A 200 9.99 12.50 -7.87
N ARG A 201 9.93 13.40 -8.85
CA ARG A 201 10.56 13.20 -10.17
C ARG A 201 12.06 13.47 -10.14
N GLU A 202 12.52 14.30 -9.21
CA GLU A 202 13.94 14.61 -9.05
C GLU A 202 14.66 13.49 -8.28
N LYS A 203 15.49 12.74 -9.01
CA LYS A 203 16.24 11.60 -8.47
C LYS A 203 17.69 11.94 -8.17
N LYS A 204 18.19 13.09 -8.65
CA LYS A 204 19.53 13.59 -8.34
C LYS A 204 19.66 13.88 -6.85
N LEU A 205 20.79 13.46 -6.30
CA LEU A 205 21.20 13.77 -4.93
C LEU A 205 22.16 14.96 -4.93
N ASN A 206 22.98 15.06 -5.97
CA ASN A 206 23.92 16.16 -6.20
C ASN A 206 24.34 16.18 -7.69
N ARG A 207 25.35 16.97 -8.04
CA ARG A 207 25.86 17.09 -9.43
C ARG A 207 26.33 15.76 -10.04
N TYR A 208 26.73 14.78 -9.23
CA TYR A 208 27.41 13.55 -9.64
C TYR A 208 26.61 12.28 -9.38
N ASN A 209 25.57 12.33 -8.54
CA ASN A 209 24.85 11.15 -8.08
C ASN A 209 23.34 11.27 -8.27
N ASP A 210 22.73 10.15 -8.65
CA ASP A 210 21.29 9.97 -8.82
C ASP A 210 20.86 8.65 -8.17
N ARG A 211 19.81 8.69 -7.34
CA ARG A 211 19.40 7.53 -6.53
C ARG A 211 18.89 6.33 -7.36
N ILE A 212 18.49 6.56 -8.60
CA ILE A 212 18.03 5.51 -9.53
C ILE A 212 19.14 5.14 -10.50
N GLN A 213 19.80 6.11 -11.12
CA GLN A 213 20.80 5.86 -12.17
C GLN A 213 22.17 5.44 -11.64
N SER A 214 22.54 5.83 -10.41
CA SER A 214 23.82 5.41 -9.80
C SER A 214 23.81 3.97 -9.26
N ARG A 215 22.70 3.27 -9.43
CA ARG A 215 22.57 1.82 -9.17
C ARG A 215 23.45 1.01 -10.11
N GLN A 216 23.97 -0.13 -9.65
CA GLN A 216 24.77 -1.08 -10.46
C GLN A 216 24.12 -2.48 -10.49
N PRO A 217 23.06 -2.69 -11.31
CA PRO A 217 22.23 -3.90 -11.33
C PRO A 217 22.97 -5.23 -11.40
N GLU A 218 24.10 -5.25 -12.10
CA GLU A 218 24.96 -6.39 -12.29
C GLU A 218 25.51 -6.99 -10.98
N PHE A 219 25.63 -6.20 -9.91
CA PHE A 219 26.18 -6.69 -8.63
C PHE A 219 25.13 -7.19 -7.65
N TYR A 220 23.84 -7.10 -7.97
CA TYR A 220 22.78 -7.60 -7.11
C TYR A 220 21.72 -8.38 -7.88
N SER A 221 22.14 -9.03 -8.96
CA SER A 221 21.33 -10.02 -9.69
C SER A 221 20.94 -11.21 -8.79
N GLU A 222 21.75 -11.53 -7.78
CA GLU A 222 21.49 -12.62 -6.82
C GLU A 222 20.21 -12.41 -6.02
N ILE A 223 19.73 -11.17 -5.83
CA ILE A 223 18.44 -10.87 -5.18
C ILE A 223 17.27 -11.53 -5.94
N SER A 224 17.42 -11.76 -7.24
CA SER A 224 16.37 -12.33 -8.10
C SER A 224 16.39 -13.86 -8.20
N VAL A 225 17.34 -14.54 -7.55
CA VAL A 225 17.52 -16.00 -7.62
C VAL A 225 17.31 -16.58 -6.23
N ILE A 226 16.52 -17.66 -6.14
CA ILE A 226 16.35 -18.48 -4.94
C ILE A 226 17.18 -19.75 -5.09
#